data_AF-A0A937XAY9-F1
#
_entry.id   AF-A0A937XAY9-F1
#
_cell.length_a   1.000
_cell.length_b   1.000
_cell.length_c   1.000
_cell.angle_alpha   90.00
_cell.angle_beta   90.00
_cell.angle_gamma   90.00
#
_symmetry.space_group_name_H-M   'P 1'
#
loop_
_entity.id
_entity.type
_entity.pdbx_description
1 polymer ?
#
loop_
_entity_poly.entity_id
_entity_poly.type
_entity_poly.pdbx_seq_one_letter_code
_entity_poly.pdbx_strand_id
1 'polypeptide(L)' 'MGHLNGRTRPAARLRRLRVRDFLLIEEADLALAPGLNVLSGETGTGKS' A
#
# COMPACT_ATOMS: atom_id res chain seq x y z
N MET A 1 40.51 7.12 1.97
CA MET A 1 39.80 6.18 1.07
C MET A 1 38.92 5.27 1.94
N GLY A 2 37.68 5.67 2.23
CA GLY A 2 36.77 4.90 3.10
C GLY A 2 35.42 4.76 2.42
N HIS A 3 35.13 3.57 1.89
CA HIS A 3 33.83 3.26 1.29
C HIS A 3 32.81 3.03 2.41
N LEU A 4 31.84 3.95 2.53
CA LEU A 4 30.69 3.81 3.42
C LEU A 4 29.79 2.69 2.90
N ASN A 5 29.78 1.57 3.62
CA ASN A 5 28.94 0.42 3.34
C ASN A 5 27.47 0.74 3.67
N GLY A 6 26.71 1.22 2.68
CA GLY A 6 25.29 1.53 2.80
C GLY A 6 24.43 0.26 2.81
N ARG A 7 24.23 -0.33 3.99
CA ARG A 7 23.20 -1.38 4.17
C ARG A 7 21.81 -0.80 3.89
N THR A 8 21.26 -1.05 2.72
CA THR A 8 19.85 -0.82 2.42
C THR A 8 19.00 -1.72 3.32
N ARG A 9 18.31 -1.12 4.29
CA ARG A 9 17.25 -1.83 5.00
C ARG A 9 16.13 -2.10 3.99
N PRO A 10 15.61 -3.33 3.88
CA PRO A 10 14.46 -3.58 3.02
C PRO A 10 13.31 -2.68 3.49
N ALA A 11 12.80 -1.85 2.57
CA ALA A 11 11.67 -0.99 2.87
C ALA A 11 10.47 -1.85 3.28
N ALA A 12 9.88 -1.56 4.44
CA ALA A 12 8.64 -2.20 4.85
C ALA A 12 7.55 -1.93 3.80
N ARG A 13 6.88 -2.97 3.32
CA ARG A 13 5.78 -2.87 2.34
C ARG A 13 4.49 -3.38 2.93
N LEU A 14 3.38 -2.68 2.61
CA LEU A 14 2.04 -3.09 2.98
C LEU A 14 1.65 -4.36 2.19
N ARG A 15 1.22 -5.41 2.90
CA ARG A 15 0.82 -6.69 2.29
C ARG A 15 -0.68 -6.89 2.22
N ARG A 16 -1.43 -6.23 3.10
CA ARG A 16 -2.88 -6.33 3.22
C ARG A 16 -3.43 -5.01 3.74
N LEU A 17 -4.58 -4.59 3.18
CA LEU A 17 -5.35 -3.45 3.63
C LEU A 17 -6.76 -3.95 3.99
N ARG A 18 -7.15 -3.75 5.25
CA ARG A 18 -8.52 -3.97 5.71
C ARG A 18 -9.09 -2.65 6.17
N VAL A 19 -10.25 -2.30 5.65
CA VAL A 19 -10.97 -1.08 6.01
C VAL A 19 -12.40 -1.42 6.35
N ARG A 20 -12.97 -0.66 7.29
CA ARG A 20 -14.37 -0.73 7.71
C ARG A 20 -14.88 0.67 7.93
N ASP A 21 -16.14 0.90 7.55
CA ASP A 21 -16.83 2.19 7.72
C ASP A 21 -16.01 3.38 7.18
N PHE A 22 -15.41 3.23 6.00
CA PHE A 22 -14.52 4.23 5.40
C PHE A 22 -15.09 4.75 4.08
N LEU A 23 -15.44 6.05 4.05
CA LEU A 23 -16.08 6.69 2.90
C LEU A 23 -17.34 5.91 2.48
N LEU A 24 -17.36 5.35 1.27
CA LEU A 24 -18.46 4.53 0.75
C LEU A 24 -18.24 3.02 0.99
N ILE A 25 -17.16 2.63 1.66
CA ILE A 25 -16.75 1.24 1.85
C ILE A 25 -17.19 0.78 3.25
N GLU A 26 -18.20 -0.08 3.32
CA GLU A 26 -18.64 -0.73 4.55
C GLU A 26 -17.58 -1.71 5.07
N GLU A 27 -17.07 -2.60 4.22
CA GLU A 27 -15.95 -3.49 4.52
C GLU A 27 -15.17 -3.83 3.25
N ALA A 28 -13.83 -3.84 3.32
CA ALA A 28 -12.97 -4.39 2.28
C ALA A 28 -11.73 -5.07 2.86
N ASP A 29 -11.29 -6.16 2.22
CA ASP A 29 -10.03 -6.86 2.52
C ASP A 29 -9.23 -7.07 1.22
N LEU A 30 -8.17 -6.31 1.04
CA LEU A 30 -7.33 -6.32 -0.15
C LEU A 30 -5.93 -6.87 0.16
N ALA A 31 -5.52 -7.91 -0.56
CA ALA A 31 -4.12 -8.36 -0.58
C ALA A 31 -3.32 -7.57 -1.63
N LEU A 32 -2.14 -7.08 -1.26
CA LEU A 32 -1.26 -6.33 -2.15
C LEU A 32 -0.09 -7.20 -2.62
N ALA A 33 0.22 -7.08 -3.91
CA ALA A 33 1.37 -7.76 -4.50
C ALA A 33 2.66 -6.94 -4.28
N PRO A 34 3.85 -7.58 -4.32
CA PRO A 34 5.10 -6.85 -4.44
C PRO A 34 5.11 -5.96 -5.71
N GLY A 35 5.81 -4.83 -5.66
CA GLY A 35 5.90 -3.92 -6.79
C GLY A 35 4.90 -2.76 -6.75
N LEU A 36 4.34 -2.41 -7.91
CA LEU A 36 3.37 -1.33 -8.11
C LEU A 36 1.95 -1.91 -8.08
N ASN A 37 1.12 -1.43 -7.15
CA ASN A 37 -0.30 -1.74 -7.12
C ASN A 37 -1.05 -0.48 -7.60
N VAL A 38 -2.02 -0.64 -8.52
CA VAL A 38 -2.84 0.45 -9.05
C VAL A 38 -4.29 0.22 -8.62
N LEU A 39 -4.84 1.16 -7.84
CA LEU A 39 -6.26 1.17 -7.48
C LEU A 39 -6.97 2.19 -8.36
N SER A 40 -7.97 1.76 -9.13
CA SER A 40 -8.72 2.60 -10.07
C SER A 40 -10.24 2.58 -9.78
N GLY A 41 -10.96 3.52 -10.36
CA GLY A 41 -12.41 3.71 -10.20
C GLY A 41 -12.80 5.18 -10.29
N GLU A 42 -14.09 5.48 -10.22
CA GLU A 42 -14.61 6.86 -10.29
C GLU A 42 -14.25 7.71 -9.06
N THR A 43 -14.35 9.04 -9.16
CA THR A 43 -14.11 9.93 -8.02
C THR A 43 -15.10 9.64 -6.89
N GLY A 44 -14.62 9.57 -5.65
CA GLY A 44 -15.46 9.33 -4.47
C GLY A 44 -15.59 7.86 -4.03
N THR A 45 -15.07 6.89 -4.79
CA THR A 45 -15.23 5.45 -4.45
C THR A 45 -14.26 4.91 -3.39
N GLY A 46 -13.59 5.77 -2.62
CA GLY A 46 -12.73 5.32 -1.51
C GLY A 46 -11.31 4.87 -1.86
N LYS A 47 -10.67 5.48 -2.87
CA LYS A 47 -9.27 5.20 -3.26
C LYS A 47 -8.21 6.02 -2.49
N SER A 48 -8.64 7.02 -1.71
CA SER A 48 -7.79 8.07 -1.14
C SER A 48 -7.45 7.83 0.33
#